data_AF-A0A059LJT1-F1
#
_entry.id   AF-A0A059LJT1-F1
#
_cell.length_a   1.000
_cell.length_b   1.000
_cell.length_c   1.000
_cell.angle_alpha   90.00
_cell.angle_beta   90.00
_cell.angle_gamma   90.00
#
_symmetry.space_group_name_H-M   'P 1'
#
loop_
_entity.id
_entity.type
_entity.pdbx_description
1 polymer ?
#
loop_
_entity_poly.entity_id
_entity_poly.type
_entity_poly.pdbx_seq_one_letter_code
_entity_poly.pdbx_strand_id
1 'polypeptide(L)'
;MSSESELPFGEPELLAPAPAQQWEYAPLSADQVRWYWYKAAFSPVGLRSLPVVPHRGDLWRYCEADSLRLEEDYRASEAELEREWWDEQAAVARGEWECSDVALPSDWSAFLTASATATPAASTAGAPSPTPVRSGAYEVSLARRLMSPCYWPEAAHRVLRGTWFAEKAAGEWVPLTTALAEQVEGFYRSAVWDPVKGRLESFASPPLRAARCELAVSGERPLEALFASSEEAWL
;
A
#
# COMPACT_ATOMS: atom_id res chain seq x y z
N MET A 1 -52.60 -46.72 39.01
CA MET A 1 -53.02 -45.31 38.86
C MET A 1 -51.76 -44.54 38.52
N SER A 2 -51.44 -44.46 37.24
CA SER A 2 -50.29 -43.70 36.72
C SER A 2 -50.62 -42.22 36.75
N SER A 3 -49.73 -41.39 37.28
CA SER A 3 -49.84 -39.93 37.20
C SER A 3 -48.71 -39.44 36.30
N GLU A 4 -49.06 -39.07 35.07
CA GLU A 4 -48.20 -38.33 34.16
C GLU A 4 -48.16 -36.87 34.63
N SER A 5 -46.94 -36.37 34.90
CA SER A 5 -46.67 -34.96 35.14
C SER A 5 -46.17 -34.34 33.83
N GLU A 6 -47.02 -33.62 33.13
CA GLU A 6 -46.62 -32.76 32.02
C GLU A 6 -45.87 -31.54 32.55
N LEU A 7 -44.62 -31.38 32.12
CA LEU A 7 -43.86 -30.14 32.32
C LEU A 7 -44.21 -29.16 31.18
N PRO A 8 -44.42 -27.86 31.47
CA PRO A 8 -44.71 -26.89 30.43
C PRO A 8 -43.47 -26.66 29.56
N PHE A 9 -43.63 -26.88 28.26
CA PHE A 9 -42.68 -26.45 27.24
C PHE A 9 -42.49 -24.93 27.35
N GLY A 10 -41.32 -24.51 27.82
CA GLY A 10 -40.90 -23.11 27.74
C GLY A 10 -40.78 -22.70 26.28
N GLU A 11 -41.41 -21.57 25.93
CA GLU A 11 -41.23 -20.92 24.64
C GLU A 11 -39.73 -20.71 24.38
N PRO A 12 -39.24 -20.99 23.16
CA PRO A 12 -37.87 -20.64 22.81
C PRO A 12 -37.75 -19.12 22.81
N GLU A 13 -36.99 -18.61 23.78
CA GLU A 13 -36.57 -17.21 23.85
C GLU A 13 -35.87 -16.88 22.52
N LEU A 14 -36.57 -16.12 21.66
CA LEU A 14 -36.06 -15.65 20.38
C LEU A 14 -34.88 -14.73 20.68
N LEU A 15 -33.67 -15.31 20.62
CA LEU A 15 -32.41 -14.60 20.73
C LEU A 15 -32.45 -13.43 19.77
N ALA A 16 -32.45 -12.20 20.30
CA ALA A 16 -32.43 -11.00 19.48
C ALA A 16 -31.27 -11.08 18.49
N PRO A 17 -31.46 -10.70 17.20
CA PRO A 17 -30.38 -10.73 16.23
C PRO A 17 -29.22 -9.91 16.78
N ALA A 18 -28.01 -10.50 16.76
CA ALA A 18 -26.80 -9.81 17.15
C ALA A 18 -26.76 -8.45 16.42
N PRO A 19 -26.40 -7.34 17.10
CA PRO A 19 -26.35 -6.05 16.46
C PRO A 19 -25.46 -6.16 15.22
N ALA A 20 -25.97 -5.71 14.07
CA ALA A 20 -25.20 -5.69 12.83
C ALA A 20 -23.86 -5.01 13.13
N GLN A 21 -22.77 -5.72 12.85
CA GLN A 21 -21.43 -5.22 13.15
C GLN A 21 -21.20 -3.96 12.33
N GLN A 22 -21.28 -2.81 12.99
CA GLN A 22 -21.08 -1.52 12.35
C GLN A 22 -19.59 -1.33 12.15
N TRP A 23 -19.12 -1.56 10.93
CA TRP A 23 -17.73 -1.32 10.54
C TRP A 23 -17.56 0.17 10.26
N GLU A 24 -16.82 0.87 11.12
CA GLU A 24 -16.37 2.23 10.87
C GLU A 24 -14.94 2.19 10.32
N TYR A 25 -14.70 2.91 9.23
CA TYR A 25 -13.37 3.02 8.65
C TYR A 25 -12.44 3.79 9.60
N ALA A 26 -11.34 3.17 10.03
CA ALA A 26 -10.28 3.82 10.78
C ALA A 26 -9.03 3.95 9.90
N PRO A 27 -8.31 5.09 9.95
CA PRO A 27 -7.01 5.21 9.32
C PRO A 27 -6.05 4.13 9.83
N LEU A 28 -5.22 3.60 8.93
CA LEU A 28 -4.22 2.60 9.29
C LEU A 28 -3.28 3.15 10.38
N SER A 29 -3.00 2.34 11.40
CA SER A 29 -2.00 2.66 12.41
C SER A 29 -0.59 2.39 11.87
N ALA A 30 0.43 3.01 12.49
CA ALA A 30 1.80 2.98 11.95
C ALA A 30 2.41 1.56 11.94
N ASP A 31 1.98 0.70 12.86
CA ASP A 31 2.34 -0.72 12.95
C ASP A 31 1.72 -1.59 11.84
N GLN A 32 0.62 -1.14 11.24
CA GLN A 32 -0.04 -1.80 10.11
C GLN A 32 0.62 -1.46 8.78
N VAL A 33 1.35 -0.34 8.71
CA VAL A 33 2.05 0.10 7.50
C VAL A 33 3.50 -0.40 7.51
N ARG A 34 3.99 -0.83 6.36
CA ARG A 34 5.39 -1.26 6.21
C ARG A 34 6.02 -0.57 5.01
N TRP A 35 7.23 -0.06 5.20
CA TRP A 35 8.01 0.53 4.12
C TRP A 35 8.95 -0.50 3.49
N TYR A 36 9.09 -0.40 2.17
CA TYR A 36 9.90 -1.29 1.34
C TYR A 36 10.77 -0.49 0.39
N TRP A 37 11.86 -1.11 -0.07
CA TRP A 37 12.65 -0.58 -1.18
C TRP A 37 13.02 -1.69 -2.16
N TYR A 38 13.23 -1.31 -3.42
CA TYR A 38 13.60 -2.24 -4.48
C TYR A 38 15.09 -2.54 -4.47
N LYS A 39 15.46 -3.82 -4.50
CA LYS A 39 16.85 -4.26 -4.61
C LYS A 39 17.51 -3.76 -5.90
N ALA A 40 16.76 -3.68 -6.99
CA ALA A 40 17.27 -3.18 -8.27
C ALA A 40 17.47 -1.67 -8.22
N ALA A 41 18.45 -1.19 -8.98
CA ALA A 41 18.63 0.23 -9.23
C ALA A 41 17.37 0.82 -9.85
N PHE A 42 17.04 2.03 -9.43
CA PHE A 42 15.90 2.76 -9.97
C PHE A 42 16.10 3.04 -11.46
N SER A 43 15.07 2.75 -12.26
CA SER A 43 15.03 3.07 -13.69
C SER A 43 13.71 3.79 -14.02
N PRO A 44 13.75 4.88 -14.80
CA PRO A 44 12.54 5.59 -15.25
C PRO A 44 11.62 4.70 -16.10
N VAL A 45 12.21 3.75 -16.85
CA VAL A 45 11.47 2.74 -17.61
C VAL A 45 10.79 1.74 -16.68
N GLY A 46 11.43 1.46 -15.53
CA GLY A 46 10.93 0.58 -14.49
C GLY A 46 9.57 1.06 -13.93
N LEU A 47 9.36 2.37 -13.75
CA LEU A 47 8.08 2.92 -13.27
C LEU A 47 6.87 2.49 -14.11
N ARG A 48 7.03 2.43 -15.44
CA ARG A 48 5.97 1.99 -16.36
C ARG A 48 5.70 0.49 -16.25
N SER A 49 6.69 -0.29 -15.80
CA SER A 49 6.60 -1.74 -15.59
C SER A 49 6.18 -2.15 -14.17
N LEU A 50 5.82 -1.19 -13.31
CA LEU A 50 5.28 -1.46 -11.98
C LEU A 50 3.74 -1.68 -11.89
N PRO A 51 2.93 -1.99 -12.94
CA PRO A 51 1.51 -2.23 -12.71
C PRO A 51 1.26 -3.58 -12.01
N VAL A 52 2.28 -4.42 -11.85
CA VAL A 52 2.18 -5.77 -11.28
C VAL A 52 2.68 -5.77 -9.83
N VAL A 53 2.01 -6.56 -8.98
CA VAL A 53 2.45 -6.89 -7.62
C VAL A 53 3.94 -7.24 -7.66
N PRO A 54 4.81 -6.51 -6.91
CA PRO A 54 6.25 -6.75 -6.94
C PRO A 54 6.59 -8.21 -6.59
N HIS A 55 7.74 -8.72 -7.02
CA HIS A 55 8.22 -9.98 -6.47
C HIS A 55 8.83 -9.75 -5.09
N ARG A 56 8.57 -10.61 -4.09
CA ARG A 56 9.19 -10.48 -2.76
C ARG A 56 10.71 -10.39 -2.82
N GLY A 57 11.35 -11.24 -3.64
CA GLY A 57 12.80 -11.24 -3.87
C GLY A 57 13.37 -9.92 -4.43
N ASP A 58 12.52 -9.07 -5.02
CA ASP A 58 12.92 -7.75 -5.51
C ASP A 58 12.78 -6.67 -4.44
N LEU A 59 12.16 -6.98 -3.29
CA LEU A 59 11.88 -6.04 -2.22
C LEU A 59 12.69 -6.36 -0.96
N TRP A 60 13.15 -5.31 -0.31
CA TRP A 60 13.68 -5.35 1.05
C TRP A 60 12.82 -4.50 1.96
N ARG A 61 12.54 -5.03 3.14
CA ARG A 61 11.79 -4.31 4.16
C ARG A 61 12.75 -3.51 5.03
N TYR A 62 12.36 -2.29 5.38
CA TYR A 62 13.06 -1.52 6.40
C TYR A 62 12.88 -2.15 7.79
N CYS A 63 13.79 -1.82 8.71
CA CYS A 63 13.59 -2.18 10.11
C CYS A 63 12.39 -1.42 10.68
N GLU A 64 11.94 -1.81 11.86
CA GLU A 64 10.76 -1.20 12.50
C GLU A 64 10.98 0.28 12.81
N ALA A 65 12.14 0.65 13.35
CA ALA A 65 12.46 2.05 13.66
C ALA A 65 12.45 2.95 12.40
N ASP A 66 13.11 2.51 11.33
CA ASP A 66 13.11 3.25 10.05
C ASP A 66 11.69 3.31 9.46
N SER A 67 10.91 2.23 9.56
CA SER A 67 9.53 2.20 9.05
C SER A 67 8.62 3.17 9.80
N LEU A 68 8.72 3.22 11.13
CA LEU A 68 7.95 4.15 11.97
C LEU A 68 8.33 5.60 11.64
N ARG A 69 9.63 5.88 11.50
CA ARG A 69 10.10 7.22 11.17
C ARG A 69 9.60 7.71 9.81
N LEU A 70 9.70 6.86 8.79
CA LEU A 70 9.20 7.17 7.45
C LEU A 70 7.68 7.39 7.45
N GLU A 71 6.94 6.65 8.28
CA GLU A 71 5.49 6.81 8.42
C GLU A 71 5.10 8.09 9.17
N GLU A 72 5.85 8.50 10.20
CA GLU A 72 5.67 9.80 10.87
C GLU A 72 5.87 10.95 9.89
N ASP A 73 6.98 10.92 9.13
CA ASP A 73 7.31 11.95 8.15
C ASP A 73 6.26 11.99 7.01
N TYR A 74 5.78 10.82 6.58
CA TYR A 74 4.70 10.71 5.60
C TYR A 74 3.41 11.37 6.10
N ARG A 75 2.98 11.07 7.33
CA ARG A 75 1.75 11.64 7.91
C ARG A 75 1.82 13.15 8.09
N ALA A 76 3.00 13.67 8.43
CA ALA A 76 3.20 15.11 8.56
C ALA A 76 2.99 15.87 7.24
N SER A 77 3.21 15.20 6.10
CA SER A 77 3.21 15.81 4.76
C SER A 77 2.27 15.09 3.77
N GLU A 78 1.29 14.32 4.26
CA GLU A 78 0.53 13.35 3.46
C GLU A 78 -0.12 13.97 2.22
N ALA A 79 -0.83 15.10 2.39
CA ALA A 79 -1.53 15.76 1.29
C ALA A 79 -0.59 16.29 0.20
N GLU A 80 0.62 16.72 0.57
CA GLU A 80 1.63 17.16 -0.38
C GLU A 80 2.25 15.98 -1.13
N LEU A 81 2.62 14.92 -0.40
CA LEU A 81 3.20 13.71 -0.97
C LEU A 81 2.20 12.97 -1.89
N GLU A 82 0.90 13.03 -1.58
CA GLU A 82 -0.15 12.47 -2.44
C GLU A 82 -0.28 13.27 -3.74
N ARG A 83 -0.23 14.61 -3.68
CA ARG A 83 -0.23 15.45 -4.88
C ARG A 83 0.98 15.15 -5.77
N GLU A 84 2.18 15.13 -5.19
CA GLU A 84 3.42 14.82 -5.92
C GLU A 84 3.39 13.43 -6.55
N TRP A 85 2.78 12.45 -5.87
CA TRP A 85 2.56 11.12 -6.42
C TRP A 85 1.65 11.14 -7.65
N TRP A 86 0.52 11.82 -7.58
CA TRP A 86 -0.39 11.91 -8.72
C TRP A 86 0.23 12.65 -9.90
N ASP A 87 1.04 13.69 -9.63
CA ASP A 87 1.80 14.40 -10.65
C ASP A 87 2.85 13.50 -11.32
N GLU A 88 3.60 12.70 -10.54
CA GLU A 88 4.54 11.69 -11.05
C GLU A 88 3.81 10.66 -11.94
N GLN A 89 2.70 10.09 -11.44
CA GLN A 89 1.92 9.10 -12.19
C GLN A 89 1.34 9.68 -13.48
N ALA A 90 0.88 10.93 -13.46
CA ALA A 90 0.37 11.61 -14.65
C ALA A 90 1.48 11.89 -15.67
N ALA A 91 2.67 12.30 -15.22
CA ALA A 91 3.84 12.50 -16.08
C ALA A 91 4.33 11.18 -16.70
N VAL A 92 4.35 10.09 -15.93
CA VAL A 92 4.66 8.75 -16.42
C VAL A 92 3.67 8.30 -17.49
N ALA A 93 2.38 8.54 -17.28
CA ALA A 93 1.31 8.20 -18.22
C ALA A 93 1.41 9.01 -19.53
N ARG A 94 1.76 10.30 -19.47
CA ARG A 94 2.03 11.13 -20.66
C ARG A 94 3.37 10.81 -21.33
N GLY A 95 4.21 10.05 -20.64
CA GLY A 95 5.56 9.71 -21.07
C GLY A 95 6.57 10.85 -20.97
N GLU A 96 6.23 11.90 -20.23
CA GLU A 96 7.00 13.12 -19.99
C GLU A 96 7.93 12.99 -18.78
N TRP A 97 7.98 11.82 -18.14
CA TRP A 97 8.83 11.60 -16.97
C TRP A 97 10.29 11.47 -17.38
N GLU A 98 11.00 12.59 -17.36
CA GLU A 98 12.46 12.65 -17.41
C GLU A 98 13.02 12.67 -16.00
N CYS A 99 13.64 11.55 -15.59
CA CYS A 99 14.39 11.51 -14.35
C CYS A 99 15.77 12.16 -14.56
N SER A 100 15.81 13.46 -14.84
CA SER A 100 17.07 14.19 -15.04
C SER A 100 17.92 14.26 -13.77
N ASP A 101 17.34 14.01 -12.58
CA ASP A 101 17.96 14.24 -11.28
C ASP A 101 18.44 12.97 -10.55
N VAL A 102 18.52 11.83 -11.24
CA VAL A 102 19.07 10.55 -10.69
C VAL A 102 20.17 10.02 -11.61
N ALA A 103 20.75 10.89 -12.45
CA ALA A 103 21.98 10.54 -13.13
C ALA A 103 23.06 10.30 -12.08
N LEU A 104 23.50 9.05 -11.96
CA LEU A 104 24.70 8.70 -11.22
C LEU A 104 25.84 9.60 -11.68
N PRO A 105 26.45 10.40 -10.79
CA PRO A 105 27.70 11.05 -11.13
C PRO A 105 28.71 9.94 -11.43
N SER A 106 29.16 9.86 -12.68
CA SER A 106 30.17 8.88 -13.12
C SER A 106 31.54 9.14 -12.48
N ASP A 107 31.70 10.27 -11.81
CA ASP A 107 32.90 10.70 -11.11
C ASP A 107 32.57 11.10 -9.66
N TRP A 108 33.41 10.66 -8.72
CA TRP A 108 33.36 11.05 -7.31
C TRP A 108 33.47 12.57 -7.14
N SER A 109 34.21 13.24 -8.03
CA SER A 109 34.30 14.69 -8.07
C SER A 109 32.97 15.34 -8.44
N ALA A 110 32.21 14.75 -9.37
CA ALA A 110 30.86 15.18 -9.72
C ALA A 110 29.84 14.82 -8.65
N PHE A 111 30.03 13.78 -7.83
CA PHE A 111 29.20 13.49 -6.66
C PHE A 111 29.43 14.50 -5.53
N LEU A 112 30.69 14.81 -5.19
CA LEU A 112 31.03 15.84 -4.20
C LEU A 112 30.63 17.24 -4.70
N THR A 113 30.78 17.49 -6.00
CA THR A 113 30.34 18.74 -6.63
C THR A 113 28.83 18.76 -6.69
N ALA A 114 28.11 17.71 -7.11
CA ALA A 114 26.64 17.64 -7.06
C ALA A 114 26.08 17.60 -5.64
N SER A 115 26.84 17.20 -4.63
CA SER A 115 26.47 17.36 -3.21
C SER A 115 26.70 18.80 -2.73
N ALA A 116 27.70 19.51 -3.30
CA ALA A 116 28.00 20.92 -3.01
C ALA A 116 27.25 21.93 -3.91
N THR A 117 26.79 21.49 -5.09
CA THR A 117 26.07 22.22 -6.15
C THR A 117 24.70 21.61 -6.41
N ALA A 118 24.28 20.61 -5.65
CA ALA A 118 22.90 20.52 -5.17
C ALA A 118 22.66 21.73 -4.26
N THR A 119 22.78 22.92 -4.84
CA THR A 119 21.66 23.85 -4.79
C THR A 119 20.41 22.99 -4.96
N PRO A 120 19.52 22.92 -3.97
CA PRO A 120 18.36 22.08 -4.05
C PRO A 120 17.59 22.54 -5.30
N ALA A 121 17.70 21.78 -6.38
CA ALA A 121 17.03 22.09 -7.64
C ALA A 121 15.55 21.96 -7.31
N ALA A 122 14.96 23.12 -7.03
CA ALA A 122 13.74 23.26 -6.25
C ALA A 122 13.76 22.38 -4.98
N SER A 123 14.37 22.89 -3.91
CA SER A 123 13.56 22.94 -2.68
C SER A 123 12.33 23.75 -3.09
N THR A 124 11.27 23.08 -3.53
CA THR A 124 9.93 23.61 -3.32
C THR A 124 9.95 24.01 -1.86
N ALA A 125 9.88 25.31 -1.58
CA ALA A 125 9.92 25.79 -0.22
C ALA A 125 8.75 25.13 0.53
N GLY A 126 9.04 24.03 1.26
CA GLY A 126 8.02 23.11 1.77
C GLY A 126 8.38 21.61 1.72
N ALA A 127 9.24 21.16 0.80
CA ALA A 127 9.53 19.73 0.68
C ALA A 127 10.21 19.16 1.94
N PRO A 128 9.71 18.05 2.53
CA PRO A 128 10.23 17.51 3.77
C PRO A 128 11.69 17.09 3.62
N SER A 129 12.49 17.34 4.67
CA SER A 129 13.90 16.92 4.72
C SER A 129 14.02 15.41 4.49
N PRO A 130 15.03 14.93 3.75
CA PRO A 130 15.22 13.50 3.56
C PRO A 130 15.41 12.78 4.91
N THR A 131 14.79 11.61 5.02
CA THR A 131 14.80 10.82 6.26
C THR A 131 16.02 9.88 6.26
N PRO A 132 16.92 9.97 7.26
CA PRO A 132 18.04 9.05 7.37
C PRO A 132 17.55 7.65 7.76
N VAL A 133 18.01 6.63 7.04
CA VAL A 133 17.67 5.22 7.27
C VAL A 133 18.92 4.34 7.29
N ARG A 134 18.78 3.09 7.75
CA ARG A 134 19.88 2.11 7.83
C ARG A 134 21.12 2.69 8.54
N SER A 135 20.92 3.23 9.74
CA SER A 135 21.95 3.88 10.55
C SER A 135 22.58 5.13 9.91
N GLY A 136 21.81 5.85 9.08
CA GLY A 136 22.25 7.09 8.43
C GLY A 136 23.20 6.88 7.24
N ALA A 137 23.30 5.64 6.74
CA ALA A 137 24.07 5.31 5.55
C ALA A 137 23.33 5.72 4.26
N TYR A 138 22.00 5.77 4.33
CA TYR A 138 21.12 6.15 3.23
C TYR A 138 20.13 7.21 3.70
N GLU A 139 19.65 7.98 2.73
CA GLU A 139 18.58 8.97 2.90
C GLU A 139 17.41 8.62 2.01
N VAL A 140 16.20 8.76 2.54
CA VAL A 140 14.95 8.54 1.81
C VAL A 140 14.27 9.88 1.58
N SER A 141 14.06 10.23 0.32
CA SER A 141 13.16 11.30 -0.08
C SER A 141 11.77 10.71 -0.31
N LEU A 142 10.80 11.03 0.55
CA LEU A 142 9.42 10.57 0.40
C LEU A 142 8.73 11.19 -0.82
N ALA A 143 9.00 12.48 -1.08
CA ALA A 143 8.53 13.22 -2.25
C ALA A 143 8.87 12.50 -3.56
N ARG A 144 10.15 12.13 -3.70
CA ARG A 144 10.66 11.43 -4.89
C ARG A 144 10.50 9.92 -4.82
N ARG A 145 10.17 9.39 -3.64
CA ARG A 145 10.15 7.96 -3.29
C ARG A 145 11.46 7.26 -3.62
N LEU A 146 12.58 7.87 -3.31
CA LEU A 146 13.91 7.34 -3.60
C LEU A 146 14.74 7.22 -2.34
N MET A 147 15.47 6.11 -2.23
CA MET A 147 16.53 5.88 -1.27
C MET A 147 17.86 6.07 -1.98
N SER A 148 18.73 6.93 -1.45
CA SER A 148 20.06 7.21 -2.02
C SER A 148 21.15 7.03 -0.96
N PRO A 149 22.34 6.52 -1.35
CA PRO A 149 23.50 6.44 -0.46
C PRO A 149 24.05 7.83 -0.13
N CYS A 150 24.46 8.04 1.12
CA CYS A 150 24.96 9.35 1.57
C CYS A 150 26.45 9.53 1.31
N TYR A 151 27.22 8.43 1.37
CA TYR A 151 28.69 8.48 1.47
C TYR A 151 29.42 7.77 0.32
N TRP A 152 28.73 7.30 -0.71
CA TRP A 152 29.33 6.66 -1.89
C TRP A 152 28.43 6.83 -3.13
N PRO A 153 28.98 6.73 -4.35
CA PRO A 153 28.21 6.93 -5.56
C PRO A 153 27.60 5.58 -5.96
N GLU A 154 26.36 5.33 -5.54
CA GLU A 154 25.58 4.17 -5.94
C GLU A 154 24.18 4.61 -6.39
N ALA A 155 23.53 3.78 -7.20
CA ALA A 155 22.23 4.09 -7.76
C ALA A 155 21.20 4.28 -6.65
N ALA A 156 20.25 5.20 -6.87
CA ALA A 156 19.10 5.29 -6.01
C ALA A 156 18.18 4.07 -6.21
N HIS A 157 17.38 3.76 -5.19
CA HIS A 157 16.42 2.68 -5.19
C HIS A 157 15.01 3.22 -4.94
N ARG A 158 14.00 2.61 -5.59
CA ARG A 158 12.60 3.01 -5.38
C ARG A 158 12.12 2.57 -4.01
N VAL A 159 11.40 3.46 -3.34
CA VAL A 159 10.76 3.23 -2.04
C VAL A 159 9.26 3.10 -2.23
N LEU A 160 8.64 2.17 -1.49
CA LEU A 160 7.21 1.90 -1.51
C LEU A 160 6.64 1.89 -0.09
N ARG A 161 5.44 2.45 0.04
CA ARG A 161 4.59 2.31 1.23
C ARG A 161 3.62 1.16 0.98
N GLY A 162 3.70 0.10 1.80
CA GLY A 162 2.80 -1.04 1.74
C GLY A 162 1.66 -0.91 2.75
N THR A 163 0.44 -0.75 2.23
CA THR A 163 -0.82 -0.69 3.02
C THR A 163 -1.65 -1.96 2.84
N TRP A 164 -1.77 -2.42 1.60
CA TRP A 164 -2.42 -3.68 1.23
C TRP A 164 -1.39 -4.70 0.75
N PHE A 165 -1.64 -5.99 0.99
CA PHE A 165 -0.74 -7.08 0.66
C PHE A 165 -1.49 -8.17 -0.11
N ALA A 166 -0.81 -8.81 -1.05
CA ALA A 166 -1.29 -10.02 -1.72
C ALA A 166 -0.38 -11.19 -1.40
N GLU A 167 -0.99 -12.36 -1.25
CA GLU A 167 -0.27 -13.62 -1.14
C GLU A 167 0.12 -14.11 -2.53
N LYS A 168 1.43 -14.19 -2.80
CA LYS A 168 1.98 -14.65 -4.08
C LYS A 168 2.23 -16.16 -4.11
N ALA A 169 2.58 -16.71 -2.96
CA ALA A 169 2.75 -18.13 -2.68
C ALA A 169 2.37 -18.36 -1.22
N ALA A 170 2.11 -19.61 -0.81
CA ALA A 170 1.67 -19.91 0.55
C ALA A 170 2.62 -19.30 1.61
N GLY A 171 2.11 -18.37 2.42
CA GLY A 171 2.88 -17.63 3.44
C GLY A 171 3.78 -16.50 2.91
N GLU A 172 3.71 -16.19 1.62
CA GLU A 172 4.49 -15.14 0.95
C GLU A 172 3.62 -13.92 0.64
N TRP A 173 3.59 -12.97 1.57
CA TRP A 173 2.89 -11.70 1.41
C TRP A 173 3.79 -10.63 0.82
N VAL A 174 3.31 -9.99 -0.25
CA VAL A 174 3.99 -8.89 -0.94
C VAL A 174 3.08 -7.67 -0.94
N PRO A 175 3.60 -6.46 -0.63
CA PRO A 175 2.79 -5.25 -0.75
C PRO A 175 2.26 -5.08 -2.18
N LEU A 176 1.00 -4.67 -2.29
CA LEU A 176 0.44 -4.18 -3.55
C LEU A 176 1.15 -2.89 -3.97
N THR A 177 1.10 -2.60 -5.26
CA THR A 177 1.55 -1.31 -5.77
C THR A 177 0.64 -0.21 -5.22
N THR A 178 1.15 1.00 -5.00
CA THR A 178 0.35 2.10 -4.41
C THR A 178 -0.95 2.34 -5.18
N ALA A 179 -0.91 2.37 -6.51
CA ALA A 179 -2.10 2.57 -7.34
C ALA A 179 -3.14 1.45 -7.19
N LEU A 180 -2.70 0.20 -7.03
CA LEU A 180 -3.62 -0.93 -6.82
C LEU A 180 -4.17 -0.94 -5.39
N ALA A 181 -3.31 -0.65 -4.42
CA ALA A 181 -3.69 -0.49 -3.01
C ALA A 181 -4.73 0.62 -2.84
N GLU A 182 -4.61 1.76 -3.53
CA GLU A 182 -5.58 2.86 -3.51
C GLU A 182 -6.94 2.46 -4.10
N GLN A 183 -6.96 1.65 -5.17
CA GLN A 183 -8.22 1.12 -5.72
C GLN A 183 -8.91 0.17 -4.74
N VAL A 184 -8.15 -0.78 -4.18
CA VAL A 184 -8.65 -1.71 -3.15
C VAL A 184 -9.17 -0.93 -1.94
N GLU A 185 -8.43 0.08 -1.49
CA GLU A 185 -8.79 0.99 -0.41
C GLU A 185 -10.08 1.77 -0.72
N GLY A 186 -10.29 2.21 -1.96
CA GLY A 186 -11.52 2.87 -2.39
C GLY A 186 -12.75 1.96 -2.29
N PHE A 187 -12.64 0.72 -2.77
CA PHE A 187 -13.67 -0.30 -2.58
C PHE A 187 -13.89 -0.61 -1.10
N TYR A 188 -12.79 -0.69 -0.33
CA TYR A 188 -12.80 -0.86 1.11
C TYR A 188 -13.66 0.24 1.77
N ARG A 189 -13.30 1.51 1.60
CA ARG A 189 -14.04 2.65 2.19
C ARG A 189 -15.52 2.72 1.78
N SER A 190 -15.86 2.20 0.60
CA SER A 190 -17.26 2.15 0.14
C SER A 190 -18.10 1.03 0.79
N ALA A 191 -17.52 0.21 1.66
CA ALA A 191 -18.10 -0.94 2.34
C ALA A 191 -18.80 -1.93 1.38
N VAL A 192 -18.18 -2.26 0.25
CA VAL A 192 -18.80 -3.16 -0.75
C VAL A 192 -19.16 -4.55 -0.21
N TRP A 193 -18.52 -4.98 0.88
CA TRP A 193 -18.81 -6.25 1.57
C TRP A 193 -20.05 -6.19 2.47
N ASP A 194 -20.60 -5.00 2.73
CA ASP A 194 -21.77 -4.86 3.59
C ASP A 194 -23.01 -5.42 2.88
N PRO A 195 -23.67 -6.46 3.45
CA PRO A 195 -24.89 -7.04 2.88
C PRO A 195 -26.00 -6.01 2.65
N VAL A 196 -26.09 -4.97 3.48
CA VAL A 196 -27.12 -3.93 3.40
C VAL A 196 -26.98 -3.10 2.13
N LYS A 197 -25.75 -2.97 1.59
CA LYS A 197 -25.50 -2.19 0.37
C LYS A 197 -25.90 -2.92 -0.91
N GLY A 198 -26.29 -4.20 -0.83
CA GLY A 198 -26.86 -4.96 -1.95
C GLY A 198 -25.89 -5.24 -3.10
N ARG A 199 -24.57 -5.16 -2.87
CA ARG A 199 -23.51 -5.38 -3.89
C ARG A 199 -22.92 -6.80 -3.87
N LEU A 200 -23.41 -7.67 -3.00
CA LEU A 200 -22.90 -9.02 -2.81
C LEU A 200 -23.52 -10.00 -3.82
N GLU A 201 -22.66 -10.75 -4.50
CA GLU A 201 -23.02 -11.90 -5.34
C GLU A 201 -22.79 -13.19 -4.54
N SER A 202 -23.56 -14.24 -4.83
CA SER A 202 -23.36 -15.57 -4.24
C SER A 202 -22.52 -16.44 -5.17
N PHE A 203 -21.37 -16.90 -4.67
CA PHE A 203 -20.47 -17.81 -5.34
C PHE A 203 -20.75 -19.23 -4.87
N ALA A 204 -20.83 -20.18 -5.80
CA ALA A 204 -21.16 -21.58 -5.47
C ALA A 204 -19.92 -22.41 -5.07
N SER A 205 -18.71 -21.97 -5.44
CA SER A 205 -17.46 -22.68 -5.17
C SER A 205 -16.28 -21.70 -5.18
N PRO A 206 -15.70 -21.34 -4.02
CA PRO A 206 -16.20 -21.66 -2.67
C PRO A 206 -17.59 -21.05 -2.42
N PRO A 207 -18.43 -21.67 -1.55
CA PRO A 207 -19.70 -21.08 -1.13
C PRO A 207 -19.43 -19.82 -0.31
N LEU A 208 -19.55 -18.66 -0.95
CA LEU A 208 -19.16 -17.36 -0.42
C LEU A 208 -20.10 -16.28 -0.96
N ARG A 209 -20.51 -15.33 -0.14
CA ARG A 209 -21.13 -14.07 -0.56
C ARG A 209 -20.06 -12.99 -0.60
N ALA A 210 -19.76 -12.48 -1.78
CA ALA A 210 -18.73 -11.46 -1.96
C ALA A 210 -19.15 -10.41 -2.99
N ALA A 211 -18.62 -9.20 -2.86
CA ALA A 211 -18.65 -8.22 -3.92
C ALA A 211 -17.43 -8.40 -4.82
N ARG A 212 -17.65 -8.49 -6.13
CA ARG A 212 -16.59 -8.54 -7.14
C ARG A 212 -16.30 -7.14 -7.65
N CYS A 213 -15.04 -6.72 -7.53
CA CYS A 213 -14.59 -5.39 -7.90
C CYS A 213 -13.46 -5.50 -8.93
N GLU A 214 -13.66 -4.90 -10.10
CA GLU A 214 -12.63 -4.84 -11.14
C GLU A 214 -11.60 -3.76 -10.77
N LEU A 215 -10.32 -4.15 -10.81
CA LEU A 215 -9.19 -3.28 -10.59
C LEU A 215 -8.61 -2.89 -11.96
N ALA A 216 -8.51 -1.59 -12.20
CA ALA A 216 -7.87 -1.05 -13.39
C ALA A 216 -6.37 -1.32 -13.33
N VAL A 217 -5.90 -2.22 -14.20
CA VAL A 217 -4.48 -2.53 -14.40
C VAL A 217 -4.16 -2.30 -15.88
N SER A 218 -3.01 -1.70 -16.16
CA SER A 218 -2.51 -1.55 -17.53
C SER A 218 -2.09 -2.92 -18.09
N GLY A 219 -3.01 -3.65 -18.74
CA GLY A 219 -2.75 -4.98 -19.29
C GLY A 219 -3.98 -5.66 -19.90
N GLU A 220 -3.79 -6.86 -20.45
CA GLU A 220 -4.82 -7.59 -21.24
C GLU A 220 -5.90 -8.30 -20.41
N ARG A 221 -5.69 -8.50 -19.10
CA ARG A 221 -6.71 -9.10 -18.22
C ARG A 221 -7.02 -8.18 -17.03
N PRO A 222 -8.30 -7.90 -16.75
CA PRO A 222 -8.69 -7.18 -15.54
C PRO A 222 -8.30 -8.03 -14.32
N LEU A 223 -7.71 -7.38 -13.33
CA LEU A 223 -7.50 -7.99 -12.02
C LEU A 223 -8.79 -7.79 -11.22
N GLU A 224 -9.26 -8.80 -10.51
CA GLU A 224 -10.48 -8.71 -9.71
C GLU A 224 -10.13 -8.86 -8.22
N ALA A 225 -10.72 -8.02 -7.38
CA ALA A 225 -10.76 -8.20 -5.94
C ALA A 225 -12.12 -8.73 -5.52
N LEU A 226 -12.10 -9.75 -4.65
CA LEU A 226 -13.30 -10.28 -4.00
C LEU A 226 -13.33 -9.79 -2.56
N PHE A 227 -14.39 -9.06 -2.22
CA PHE A 227 -14.67 -8.60 -0.86
C PHE A 227 -15.73 -9.48 -0.23
N ALA A 228 -15.30 -10.44 0.60
CA ALA A 228 -16.18 -11.33 1.33
C ALA A 228 -17.09 -10.56 2.30
N SER A 229 -18.34 -11.00 2.42
CA SER A 229 -19.35 -10.44 3.33
C SER A 229 -18.82 -10.32 4.76
N SER A 230 -19.21 -9.27 5.47
CA SER A 230 -18.93 -9.15 6.92
C SER A 230 -19.57 -10.25 7.77
N GLU A 231 -20.60 -10.92 7.24
CA GLU A 231 -21.26 -12.04 7.92
C GLU A 231 -20.47 -13.35 7.77
N GLU A 232 -19.53 -13.41 6.82
CA GLU A 232 -18.66 -14.57 6.67
C GLU A 232 -17.45 -14.41 7.58
N ALA A 233 -17.53 -15.06 8.75
CA ALA A 233 -16.44 -15.15 9.68
C ALA A 233 -15.32 -16.01 9.10
N TRP A 234 -14.16 -15.40 8.86
CA TRP A 234 -12.92 -16.12 8.59
C TRP A 234 -12.27 -16.44 9.94
N LEU A 235 -12.33 -17.71 10.35
CA LEU A 235 -11.55 -18.28 11.46
C LEU A 235 -10.16 -18.69 10.97
#